data_AF-A0A7C5CV26-F1
#
_entry.id   AF-A0A7C5CV26-F1
#
_cell.length_a   1.000
_cell.length_b   1.000
_cell.length_c   1.000
_cell.angle_alpha   90.00
_cell.angle_beta   90.00
_cell.angle_gamma   90.00
#
_symmetry.space_group_name_H-M   'P 1'
#
loop_
_entity.id
_entity.type
_entity.pdbx_description
1 polymer ?
#
loop_
_entity_poly.entity_id
_entity_poly.type
_entity_poly.pdbx_seq_one_letter_code
_entity_poly.pdbx_strand_id
1 'polypeptide(L)'
;MRINLNHDEKMEILTIVKTWKIKQIIQEKMRAIQKDTGIPARSIEIMFWHYDTLSLLSNTDSIIFKGGTCVQSWLPYDFQRASIDLDFNSKAGNPNSVRDIINGLNDIARDEERIVKIRG
;
A
#
# COMPACT_ATOMS: atom_id res chain seq x y z
N MET A 1 6.02 -13.40 9.09
CA MET A 1 7.04 -13.77 8.10
C MET A 1 7.40 -12.50 7.34
N ARG A 2 8.66 -12.06 7.33
CA ARG A 2 9.10 -10.91 6.52
C ARG A 2 9.27 -11.40 5.09
N ILE A 3 8.41 -10.97 4.18
CA ILE A 3 8.73 -11.05 2.75
C ILE A 3 9.51 -9.77 2.44
N ASN A 4 10.82 -9.88 2.34
CA ASN A 4 11.66 -8.82 1.82
C ASN A 4 11.85 -9.06 0.33
N LEU A 5 10.99 -8.46 -0.49
CA LEU A 5 11.21 -8.43 -1.93
C LEU A 5 12.19 -7.29 -2.23
N ASN A 6 13.26 -7.61 -2.96
CA ASN A 6 14.19 -6.61 -3.46
C ASN A 6 13.53 -5.77 -4.58
N HIS A 7 14.21 -4.72 -5.04
CA HIS A 7 13.66 -3.81 -6.05
C HIS A 7 13.24 -4.55 -7.32
N ASP A 8 14.05 -5.50 -7.77
CA ASP A 8 13.83 -6.24 -9.02
C ASP A 8 12.72 -7.29 -8.88
N GLU A 9 12.65 -7.98 -7.74
CA GLU A 9 11.56 -8.92 -7.41
C GLU A 9 10.21 -8.23 -7.29
N LYS A 10 10.20 -7.01 -6.73
CA LYS A 10 9.02 -6.14 -6.74
C LYS A 10 8.63 -5.80 -8.18
N MET A 11 9.58 -5.44 -9.03
CA MET A 11 9.35 -5.08 -10.43
C MET A 11 8.90 -6.26 -11.31
N GLU A 12 9.29 -7.48 -10.96
CA GLU A 12 8.92 -8.71 -11.68
C GLU A 12 7.48 -9.13 -11.36
N ILE A 13 7.10 -9.09 -10.06
CA ILE A 13 5.72 -9.30 -9.60
C ILE A 13 4.81 -8.14 -10.07
N LEU A 14 5.36 -6.94 -10.15
CA LEU A 14 4.69 -5.71 -10.56
C LEU A 14 5.08 -5.33 -12.00
N THR A 15 5.17 -6.26 -12.95
CA THR A 15 5.56 -5.98 -14.35
C THR A 15 4.68 -4.94 -15.08
N ILE A 16 3.63 -4.43 -14.42
CA ILE A 16 2.78 -3.32 -14.87
C ILE A 16 3.16 -1.97 -14.19
N VAL A 17 3.91 -1.99 -13.09
CA VAL A 17 4.06 -0.88 -12.15
C VAL A 17 5.55 -0.67 -11.82
N LYS A 18 6.23 0.06 -12.71
CA LYS A 18 7.62 0.52 -12.54
C LYS A 18 7.72 1.69 -11.55
N THR A 19 8.20 1.43 -10.34
CA THR A 19 8.68 2.39 -9.31
C THR A 19 8.25 3.86 -9.44
N TRP A 20 7.44 4.36 -8.49
CA TRP A 20 6.63 5.56 -8.73
C TRP A 20 7.09 6.76 -7.91
N LYS A 21 7.49 7.81 -8.62
CA LYS A 21 7.34 9.20 -8.14
C LYS A 21 5.86 9.58 -8.28
N ILE A 22 5.33 10.41 -7.37
CA ILE A 22 3.93 10.90 -7.33
C ILE A 22 3.33 11.23 -8.71
N LYS A 23 4.15 11.76 -9.63
CA LYS A 23 3.76 12.13 -11.00
C LYS A 23 3.29 10.96 -11.87
N GLN A 24 3.47 9.73 -11.42
CA GLN A 24 3.15 8.55 -12.20
C GLN A 24 1.77 7.97 -11.83
N ILE A 25 1.17 8.24 -10.66
CA ILE A 25 -0.21 7.80 -10.34
C ILE A 25 -1.20 8.59 -11.20
N ILE A 26 -1.42 8.12 -12.43
CA ILE A 26 -2.21 8.81 -13.45
C ILE A 26 -3.50 8.01 -13.65
N GLN A 27 -4.65 8.68 -13.48
CA GLN A 27 -5.98 8.09 -13.68
C GLN A 27 -6.14 7.39 -15.03
N GLU A 28 -5.47 7.88 -16.08
CA GLU A 28 -5.42 7.24 -17.40
C GLU A 28 -4.89 5.81 -17.35
N LYS A 29 -3.81 5.54 -16.59
CA LYS A 29 -3.27 4.18 -16.44
C LYS A 29 -4.22 3.28 -15.67
N MET A 30 -4.87 3.81 -14.63
CA MET A 30 -5.86 3.04 -13.87
C MET A 30 -7.08 2.69 -14.72
N ARG A 31 -7.49 3.59 -15.62
CA ARG A 31 -8.55 3.33 -16.60
C ARG A 31 -8.15 2.30 -17.65
N ALA A 32 -6.88 2.28 -18.07
CA ALA A 32 -6.37 1.23 -18.95
C ALA A 32 -6.46 -0.15 -18.27
N ILE A 33 -5.98 -0.27 -17.03
CA ILE A 33 -6.10 -1.52 -16.25
C ILE A 33 -7.57 -1.90 -16.05
N GLN A 34 -8.46 -0.94 -15.77
CA GLN A 34 -9.90 -1.19 -15.69
C GLN A 34 -10.46 -1.76 -16.99
N LYS A 35 -10.06 -1.23 -18.15
CA LYS A 35 -10.53 -1.71 -19.45
C LYS A 35 -10.12 -3.17 -19.69
N ASP A 36 -8.93 -3.54 -19.25
CA ASP A 36 -8.37 -4.88 -19.47
C ASP A 36 -8.90 -5.91 -18.45
N THR A 37 -9.13 -5.49 -17.20
CA THR A 37 -9.46 -6.40 -16.08
C THR A 37 -10.93 -6.35 -15.66
N GLY A 38 -11.68 -5.31 -16.07
CA GLY A 38 -13.02 -5.02 -15.56
C GLY A 38 -13.06 -4.45 -14.14
N ILE A 39 -11.93 -4.35 -13.44
CA ILE A 39 -11.86 -3.83 -12.07
C ILE A 39 -12.00 -2.30 -12.09
N PRO A 40 -12.86 -1.68 -11.27
CA PRO A 40 -13.00 -0.23 -11.24
C PRO A 40 -11.66 0.50 -10.97
N ALA A 41 -11.36 1.54 -11.75
CA ALA A 41 -10.14 2.35 -11.60
C ALA A 41 -9.91 2.86 -10.16
N ARG A 42 -11.00 3.18 -9.44
CA ARG A 42 -10.93 3.59 -8.03
C ARG A 42 -10.46 2.45 -7.11
N SER A 43 -10.89 1.22 -7.33
CA SER A 43 -10.45 0.08 -6.54
C SER A 43 -8.98 -0.21 -6.79
N ILE A 44 -8.54 -0.08 -8.05
CA ILE A 44 -7.14 -0.16 -8.44
C ILE A 44 -6.33 0.91 -7.70
N GLU A 45 -6.77 2.17 -7.73
CA GLU A 45 -6.15 3.28 -7.00
C GLU A 45 -6.06 3.02 -5.48
N ILE A 46 -7.11 2.51 -4.84
CA ILE A 46 -7.09 2.15 -3.42
C ILE A 46 -6.02 1.08 -3.14
N MET A 47 -5.95 0.04 -3.97
CA MET A 47 -4.91 -0.99 -3.83
C MET A 47 -3.51 -0.42 -3.99
N PHE A 48 -3.31 0.54 -4.90
CA PHE A 48 -2.05 1.26 -5.00
C PHE A 48 -1.67 1.97 -3.69
N TRP A 49 -2.60 2.72 -3.11
CA TRP A 49 -2.37 3.38 -1.82
C TRP A 49 -2.12 2.40 -0.69
N HIS A 50 -2.76 1.23 -0.72
CA HIS A 50 -2.50 0.16 0.24
C HIS A 50 -1.07 -0.35 0.16
N TYR A 51 -0.57 -0.65 -1.05
CA TYR A 51 0.81 -1.12 -1.22
C TYR A 51 1.83 -0.07 -0.77
N ASP A 52 1.61 1.20 -1.12
CA ASP A 52 2.48 2.30 -0.69
C ASP A 52 2.50 2.41 0.85
N THR A 53 1.32 2.42 1.48
CA THR A 53 1.18 2.47 2.93
C THR A 53 1.84 1.26 3.62
N LEU A 54 1.62 0.05 3.12
CA LEU A 54 2.23 -1.17 3.66
C LEU A 54 3.76 -1.16 3.52
N SER A 55 4.28 -0.61 2.42
CA SER A 55 5.73 -0.45 2.22
C SER A 55 6.34 0.58 3.18
N LEU A 56 5.58 1.56 3.64
CA LEU A 56 6.06 2.49 4.68
C LEU A 56 6.01 1.82 6.05
N LEU A 57 4.92 1.12 6.36
CA LEU A 57 4.71 0.42 7.63
C LEU A 57 5.70 -0.74 7.85
N SER A 58 6.29 -1.30 6.78
CA SER A 58 7.31 -2.34 6.90
C SER A 58 8.62 -1.85 7.56
N ASN A 59 8.80 -0.54 7.72
CA ASN A 59 9.91 0.05 8.49
C ASN A 59 9.76 -0.10 10.01
N THR A 60 8.67 -0.70 10.50
CA THR A 60 8.46 -0.97 11.93
C THR A 60 7.98 -2.41 12.18
N ASP A 61 8.49 -3.02 13.25
CA ASP A 61 8.02 -4.34 13.73
C ASP A 61 6.88 -4.24 14.76
N SER A 62 6.46 -3.01 15.07
CA SER A 62 5.41 -2.72 16.04
C SER A 62 4.01 -2.90 15.49
N ILE A 63 3.85 -2.94 14.16
CA ILE A 63 2.57 -3.04 13.47
C ILE A 63 2.55 -4.34 12.68
N ILE A 64 1.54 -5.18 12.91
CA ILE A 64 1.39 -6.50 12.27
C ILE A 64 0.15 -6.48 11.38
N PHE A 65 0.35 -6.63 10.08
CA PHE A 65 -0.73 -6.64 9.08
C PHE A 65 -1.64 -7.87 9.22
N LYS A 66 -2.95 -7.65 9.21
CA LYS A 66 -3.99 -8.68 9.37
C LYS A 66 -5.23 -8.34 8.53
N GLY A 67 -6.30 -9.10 8.73
CA GLY A 67 -7.61 -8.83 8.14
C GLY A 67 -7.73 -9.34 6.71
N GLY A 68 -8.82 -8.95 6.05
CA GLY A 68 -9.17 -9.44 4.72
C GLY A 68 -8.20 -9.00 3.63
N THR A 69 -7.72 -7.76 3.72
CA THR A 69 -6.73 -7.20 2.77
C THR A 69 -5.38 -7.90 2.90
N CYS A 70 -5.02 -8.36 4.10
CA CYS A 70 -3.82 -9.18 4.29
C CYS A 70 -3.96 -10.50 3.54
N VAL A 71 -5.05 -11.25 3.74
CA VAL A 71 -5.28 -12.50 3.01
C VAL A 71 -5.32 -12.27 1.50
N GLN A 72 -6.02 -11.23 1.05
CA GLN A 72 -6.10 -10.86 -0.36
C GLN A 72 -4.72 -10.66 -1.01
N SER A 73 -3.77 -10.05 -0.29
CA SER A 73 -2.42 -9.77 -0.82
C SER A 73 -1.61 -11.03 -1.17
N TRP A 74 -2.06 -12.21 -0.73
CA TRP A 74 -1.45 -13.51 -1.06
C TRP A 74 -2.12 -14.23 -2.23
N LEU A 75 -3.26 -13.76 -2.71
CA LEU A 75 -4.01 -14.42 -3.77
C LEU A 75 -3.62 -13.87 -5.16
N PRO A 76 -3.64 -14.70 -6.22
CA PRO A 76 -3.53 -14.19 -7.58
C PRO A 76 -4.65 -13.20 -7.88
N TYR A 77 -4.41 -12.23 -8.75
CA TYR A 77 -5.30 -11.09 -8.97
C TYR A 77 -6.75 -11.51 -9.32
N ASP A 78 -6.93 -12.58 -10.09
CA ASP A 78 -8.25 -13.12 -10.48
C ASP A 78 -9.07 -13.65 -9.29
N PHE A 79 -8.42 -13.95 -8.16
CA PHE A 79 -9.06 -14.46 -6.95
C PHE A 79 -9.15 -13.41 -5.84
N GLN A 80 -8.73 -12.17 -6.11
CA GLN A 80 -8.80 -11.09 -5.15
C GLN A 80 -10.21 -10.48 -5.13
N ARG A 81 -10.76 -10.31 -3.93
CA ARG A 81 -11.94 -9.45 -3.72
C ARG A 81 -11.49 -8.01 -3.52
N ALA A 82 -12.36 -7.04 -3.83
CA ALA A 82 -12.11 -5.67 -3.40
C ALA A 82 -12.10 -5.60 -1.86
N SER A 83 -11.07 -4.97 -1.30
CA SER A 83 -10.96 -4.66 0.12
C SER A 83 -10.36 -3.26 0.26
N ILE A 84 -11.01 -2.43 1.08
CA ILE A 84 -10.74 -0.99 1.17
C ILE A 84 -10.05 -0.58 2.47
N ASP A 85 -10.02 -1.49 3.45
CA ASP A 85 -9.48 -1.21 4.77
C ASP A 85 -8.12 -1.89 4.95
N LEU A 86 -7.25 -1.29 5.75
CA LEU A 86 -6.02 -1.93 6.22
C LEU A 86 -6.13 -2.17 7.73
N ASP A 87 -6.12 -3.44 8.12
CA ASP A 87 -6.22 -3.85 9.51
C ASP A 87 -4.86 -4.23 10.08
N PHE A 88 -4.61 -3.81 11.32
CA PHE A 88 -3.36 -4.10 12.01
C PHE A 88 -3.58 -4.51 13.46
N ASN A 89 -2.75 -5.44 13.95
CA ASN A 89 -2.48 -5.57 15.38
C ASN A 89 -1.26 -4.71 15.73
N SER A 90 -1.21 -4.20 16.96
CA SER A 90 -0.06 -3.44 17.47
C SER A 90 0.63 -4.17 18.61
N LYS A 91 1.97 -4.12 18.61
CA LYS A 91 2.82 -4.46 19.77
C LYS A 91 3.17 -3.23 20.62
N ALA A 92 2.85 -2.03 20.14
CA ALA A 92 3.02 -0.81 20.90
C ALA A 92 1.96 -0.81 22.02
N GLY A 93 2.39 -1.11 23.24
CA GLY A 93 1.51 -1.51 24.34
C GLY A 93 0.42 -0.52 24.77
N ASN A 94 0.38 0.69 24.19
CA ASN A 94 -0.71 1.65 24.40
C ASN A 94 -0.99 2.47 23.11
N PRO A 95 -2.16 3.12 23.01
CA PRO A 95 -2.54 3.91 21.83
C PRO A 95 -1.64 5.10 21.50
N ASN A 96 -1.04 5.76 22.51
CA ASN A 96 -0.16 6.90 22.27
C ASN A 96 1.13 6.44 21.56
N SER A 97 1.69 5.30 21.96
CA SER A 97 2.84 4.73 21.27
C SER A 97 2.54 4.37 19.81
N VAL A 98 1.32 3.91 19.50
CA VAL A 98 0.90 3.73 18.10
C VAL A 98 0.90 5.04 17.34
N ARG A 99 0.33 6.11 17.92
CA ARG A 99 0.33 7.45 17.31
C ARG A 99 1.75 7.95 17.05
N ASP A 100 2.66 7.79 18.00
CA ASP A 100 4.05 8.25 17.86
C ASP A 100 4.78 7.50 16.72
N ILE A 101 4.58 6.18 16.61
CA ILE A 101 5.11 5.38 15.50
C ILE A 101 4.56 5.89 14.17
N ILE A 102 3.24 6.10 14.07
CA ILE A 102 2.61 6.60 12.85
C ILE A 102 3.12 8.00 12.49
N ASN A 103 3.34 8.88 13.48
CA ASN A 103 3.92 10.20 13.23
C ASN A 103 5.34 10.11 12.68
N GLY A 104 6.20 9.25 13.23
CA GLY A 104 7.54 9.03 12.70
C GLY A 104 7.53 8.47 11.28
N LEU A 105 6.60 7.56 10.97
CA LEU A 105 6.41 7.07 9.60
C LEU A 105 5.93 8.18 8.66
N ASN A 106 5.05 9.07 9.12
CA ASN A 106 4.64 10.23 8.34
C ASN A 106 5.81 11.19 8.08
N ASP A 107 6.74 11.37 9.00
CA ASP A 107 7.94 12.17 8.77
C ASP A 107 8.81 11.56 7.68
N ILE A 108 9.05 10.24 7.73
CA ILE A 108 9.75 9.51 6.66
C ILE A 108 9.03 9.71 5.31
N ALA A 109 7.70 9.58 5.30
CA ALA A 109 6.92 9.79 4.08
C ALA A 109 6.99 11.24 3.55
N ARG A 110 7.17 12.25 4.41
CA ARG A 110 7.38 13.65 3.99
C ARG A 110 8.74 13.80 3.33
N ASP A 111 9.77 13.26 3.96
CA ASP A 111 11.15 13.33 3.48
C ASP A 111 11.32 12.58 2.14
N GLU A 112 10.58 11.49 1.95
CA GLU A 112 10.51 10.73 0.69
C GLU A 112 9.57 11.34 -0.37
N GLU A 113 8.94 12.49 -0.09
CA GLU A 113 7.94 13.12 -0.95
C GLU A 113 6.76 12.20 -1.33
N ARG A 114 6.31 11.37 -0.38
CA ARG A 114 5.19 10.41 -0.53
C ARG A 114 3.86 10.89 0.06
N ILE A 115 3.82 12.09 0.65
CA ILE A 115 2.60 12.64 1.24
C ILE A 115 1.77 13.42 0.22
N VAL A 116 0.46 13.12 0.17
CA VAL A 116 -0.54 13.92 -0.54
C VAL A 116 -1.30 14.79 0.48
N LYS A 117 -1.28 16.11 0.28
CA LYS A 117 -2.16 17.01 1.03
C LYS A 117 -3.55 16.99 0.41
N ILE A 118 -4.51 16.39 1.11
CA ILE A 118 -5.93 16.55 0.77
C ILE A 118 -6.35 17.94 1.28
N ARG A 119 -6.70 18.85 0.38
CA ARG A 119 -7.39 20.09 0.76
C ARG A 119 -8.83 19.70 1.09
N GLY A 120 -9.21 19.85 2.36
CA GLY A 120 -10.61 19.85 2.78
C GLY A 120 -11.31 21.11 2.32
#